data_AF-A0A9X7PI70-F1
#
_entry.id   AF-A0A9X7PI70-F1
#
_cell.length_a   1.000
_cell.length_b   1.000
_cell.length_c   1.000
_cell.angle_alpha   90.00
_cell.angle_beta   90.00
_cell.angle_gamma   90.00
#
_symmetry.space_group_name_H-M   'P 1'
#
loop_
_entity.id
_entity.type
_entity.pdbx_description
1 polymer ?
#
loop_
_entity_poly.entity_id
_entity_poly.type
_entity_poly.pdbx_seq_one_letter_code
_entity_poly.pdbx_strand_id
1 'polypeptide(L)'
;MAASVLAVAGCSSSGDGKAGSGESRGNPGAGKEERRRADAEAQARAKDEAAMKDAAGRYGKADVAHDVRTMCSLMTPNKQGGDGGVDGCAERFAYLADEKPEPGVTVSVEGLPVDVAPIGNHPKGTGLMITETTADGARTSVRRGALRMVKVDGAWLVDQKMNVRDEDMAAGSPVRNALMRPSE
;
A
#
# COMPACT_ATOMS: atom_id res chain seq x y z
N MET A 1 -29.01 -43.10 -4.83
CA MET A 1 -27.98 -42.25 -5.48
C MET A 1 -26.84 -42.11 -4.48
N ALA A 2 -25.65 -42.55 -4.88
CA ALA A 2 -24.51 -42.77 -3.99
C ALA A 2 -23.66 -41.50 -3.81
N ALA A 3 -23.19 -41.28 -2.58
CA ALA A 3 -22.22 -40.27 -2.22
C ALA A 3 -20.80 -40.74 -2.60
N SER A 4 -19.99 -39.84 -3.15
CA SER A 4 -18.58 -40.09 -3.43
C SER A 4 -17.72 -39.15 -2.62
N VAL A 5 -17.04 -39.71 -1.62
CA VAL A 5 -15.89 -39.14 -0.92
C VAL A 5 -14.67 -39.49 -1.77
N LEU A 6 -13.90 -38.48 -2.19
CA LEU A 6 -12.57 -38.70 -2.79
C LEU A 6 -11.50 -38.23 -1.81
N ALA A 7 -10.99 -39.19 -1.05
CA ALA A 7 -9.67 -39.13 -0.46
C ALA A 7 -8.67 -39.59 -1.53
N VAL A 8 -7.68 -38.77 -1.86
CA VAL A 8 -6.51 -39.21 -2.63
C VAL A 8 -5.31 -39.21 -1.69
N ALA A 9 -4.95 -40.42 -1.26
CA ALA A 9 -3.70 -40.72 -0.57
C ALA A 9 -2.83 -41.60 -1.49
N GLY A 10 -1.52 -41.32 -1.47
CA GLY A 10 -0.45 -42.21 -1.94
C GLY A 10 -0.28 -42.30 -3.46
N CYS A 11 0.85 -42.74 -4.01
CA CYS A 11 2.11 -43.18 -3.45
C CYS A 11 3.08 -43.39 -4.64
N SER A 12 4.38 -43.35 -4.36
CA SER A 12 5.50 -43.97 -5.08
C SER A 12 5.22 -44.74 -6.38
N SER A 13 5.89 -44.30 -7.45
CA SER A 13 6.24 -45.18 -8.56
C SER A 13 7.73 -45.51 -8.47
N SER A 14 8.03 -46.76 -8.10
CA SER A 14 9.32 -47.41 -8.34
C SER A 14 9.36 -47.83 -9.80
N GLY A 15 10.38 -47.38 -10.53
CA GLY A 15 10.70 -47.85 -11.88
C GLY A 15 12.18 -48.18 -11.96
N ASP A 16 12.49 -49.47 -11.97
CA ASP A 16 13.80 -50.00 -12.31
C ASP A 16 14.05 -49.87 -13.82
N GLY A 17 15.13 -49.18 -14.20
CA GLY A 17 15.55 -48.97 -15.59
C GLY A 17 17.05 -48.69 -15.67
N LYS A 18 17.77 -49.67 -16.21
CA LYS A 18 19.22 -49.85 -16.18
C LYS A 18 19.97 -48.90 -17.16
N ALA A 19 21.08 -48.35 -16.67
CA ALA A 19 22.27 -47.86 -17.38
C ALA A 19 22.13 -46.70 -18.39
N GLY A 20 22.53 -45.51 -17.93
CA GLY A 20 23.03 -44.41 -18.75
C GLY A 20 23.94 -43.54 -17.88
N SER A 21 25.25 -43.74 -17.99
CA SER A 21 26.28 -42.94 -17.32
C SER A 21 26.17 -41.47 -17.73
N GLY A 22 25.60 -40.66 -16.84
CA GLY A 22 25.66 -39.21 -16.88
C GLY A 22 25.65 -38.73 -15.44
N GLU A 23 26.84 -38.49 -14.89
CA GLU A 23 27.04 -37.84 -13.61
C GLU A 23 26.41 -36.45 -13.64
N SER A 24 25.11 -36.37 -13.37
CA SER A 24 24.50 -35.15 -12.89
C SER A 24 24.36 -35.30 -11.39
N ARG A 25 25.44 -34.96 -10.67
CA ARG A 25 25.39 -34.61 -9.25
C ARG A 25 24.58 -33.32 -9.11
N GLY A 26 23.28 -33.40 -9.38
CA GLY A 26 22.33 -32.35 -9.09
C GLY A 26 22.22 -32.25 -7.58
N ASN A 27 22.84 -31.23 -7.01
CA ASN A 27 22.90 -31.00 -5.57
C ASN A 27 21.46 -30.86 -5.02
N PRO A 28 20.90 -31.84 -4.28
CA PRO A 28 19.50 -31.82 -3.87
C PRO A 28 19.14 -30.69 -2.88
N GLY A 29 20.15 -29.92 -2.43
CA GLY A 29 20.01 -28.72 -1.64
C GLY A 29 19.66 -27.45 -2.44
N ALA A 30 20.05 -27.36 -3.72
CA ALA A 30 19.90 -26.14 -4.52
C ALA A 30 18.43 -25.70 -4.65
N GLY A 31 17.50 -26.64 -4.89
CA GLY A 31 16.08 -26.33 -4.98
C GLY A 31 15.39 -26.03 -3.65
N LYS A 32 15.92 -26.53 -2.51
CA LYS A 32 15.36 -26.23 -1.18
C LYS A 32 15.80 -24.85 -0.70
N GLU A 33 17.06 -24.49 -0.95
CA GLU A 33 17.60 -23.18 -0.59
C GLU A 33 16.98 -22.07 -1.45
N GLU A 34 16.84 -22.30 -2.76
CA GLU A 34 16.17 -21.37 -3.67
C GLU A 34 14.71 -21.11 -3.28
N ARG A 35 13.94 -22.17 -2.95
CA ARG A 35 12.56 -22.02 -2.44
C ARG A 35 12.51 -21.23 -1.14
N ARG A 36 13.37 -21.55 -0.17
CA ARG A 36 13.44 -20.80 1.10
C ARG A 36 13.76 -19.33 0.88
N ARG A 37 14.65 -19.02 -0.06
CA ARG A 37 14.97 -17.64 -0.43
C ARG A 37 13.76 -16.94 -1.07
N ALA A 38 13.09 -17.58 -2.03
CA ALA A 38 11.89 -17.03 -2.66
C ALA A 38 10.77 -16.77 -1.64
N ASP A 39 10.55 -17.70 -0.70
CA ASP A 39 9.57 -17.56 0.38
C ASP A 39 9.93 -16.40 1.31
N ALA A 40 11.21 -16.28 1.71
CA ALA A 40 11.68 -15.19 2.54
C ALA A 40 11.52 -13.82 1.85
N GLU A 41 11.84 -13.73 0.56
CA GLU A 41 11.64 -12.52 -0.24
C GLU A 41 10.15 -12.17 -0.38
N ALA A 42 9.28 -13.15 -0.59
CA ALA A 42 7.83 -12.95 -0.66
C ALA A 42 7.27 -12.45 0.69
N GLN A 43 7.70 -13.04 1.80
CA GLN A 43 7.32 -12.59 3.13
C GLN A 43 7.82 -11.17 3.43
N ALA A 44 9.05 -10.84 3.03
CA ALA A 44 9.59 -9.49 3.18
C ALA A 44 8.77 -8.46 2.38
N ARG A 45 8.42 -8.77 1.12
CA ARG A 45 7.54 -7.91 0.31
C ARG A 45 6.16 -7.73 0.93
N ALA A 46 5.54 -8.80 1.42
CA ALA A 46 4.24 -8.72 2.07
C ALA A 46 4.26 -7.87 3.35
N LYS A 47 5.32 -8.00 4.17
CA LYS A 47 5.51 -7.15 5.36
C LYS A 47 5.70 -5.68 4.99
N ASP A 48 6.48 -5.41 3.95
CA ASP A 48 6.73 -4.05 3.47
C ASP A 48 5.46 -3.40 2.92
N GLU A 49 4.68 -4.13 2.13
CA GLU A 49 3.38 -3.68 1.63
C GLU A 49 2.39 -3.42 2.77
N ALA A 50 2.33 -4.30 3.77
CA ALA A 50 1.49 -4.11 4.95
C ALA A 50 1.88 -2.86 5.73
N ALA A 51 3.19 -2.61 5.92
CA ALA A 51 3.68 -1.40 6.59
C ALA A 51 3.33 -0.12 5.82
N MET A 52 3.43 -0.15 4.48
CA MET A 52 3.02 0.96 3.62
C MET A 52 1.51 1.26 3.74
N LYS A 53 0.68 0.22 3.70
CA LYS A 53 -0.78 0.34 3.85
C LYS A 53 -1.18 0.82 5.24
N ASP A 54 -0.48 0.37 6.29
CA ASP A 54 -0.67 0.88 7.65
C ASP A 54 -0.34 2.38 7.74
N ALA A 55 0.81 2.81 7.21
CA ALA A 55 1.19 4.22 7.18
C ALA A 55 0.17 5.09 6.44
N ALA A 56 -0.31 4.65 5.28
CA ALA A 56 -1.37 5.31 4.52
C ALA A 56 -2.68 5.43 5.30
N GLY A 57 -3.10 4.34 5.95
CA GLY A 57 -4.32 4.33 6.77
C GLY A 57 -4.21 5.22 8.00
N ARG A 58 -3.04 5.25 8.66
CA ARG A 58 -2.77 6.15 9.78
C ARG A 58 -2.78 7.61 9.36
N TYR A 59 -2.20 7.93 8.20
CA TYR A 59 -2.25 9.28 7.63
C TYR A 59 -3.70 9.71 7.38
N GLY A 60 -4.50 8.89 6.69
CA GLY A 60 -5.90 9.22 6.39
C GLY A 60 -6.75 9.38 7.65
N LYS A 61 -6.53 8.54 8.68
CA LYS A 61 -7.21 8.70 9.98
C LYS A 61 -6.81 9.99 10.70
N ALA A 62 -5.52 10.35 10.68
CA ALA A 62 -5.04 11.57 11.31
C ALA A 62 -5.59 12.81 10.61
N ASP A 63 -5.63 12.79 9.28
CA ASP A 63 -6.20 13.85 8.44
C ASP A 63 -7.70 14.05 8.74
N VAL A 64 -8.50 12.98 8.74
CA VAL A 64 -9.94 13.04 9.10
C VAL A 64 -10.17 13.49 10.54
N ALA A 65 -9.33 13.07 11.48
CA ALA A 65 -9.45 13.42 12.89
C ALA A 65 -8.89 14.83 13.21
N HIS A 66 -8.35 15.53 12.21
CA HIS A 66 -7.61 16.79 12.37
C HIS A 66 -6.45 16.66 13.37
N ASP A 67 -5.87 15.46 13.50
CA ASP A 67 -4.63 15.21 14.26
C ASP A 67 -3.42 15.63 13.42
N VAL A 68 -3.24 16.95 13.36
CA VAL A 68 -2.23 17.60 12.52
C VAL A 68 -0.82 17.11 12.82
N ARG A 69 -0.46 16.89 14.10
CA ARG A 69 0.89 16.42 14.45
C ARG A 69 1.14 15.02 13.91
N THR A 70 0.20 14.09 14.07
CA THR A 70 0.35 12.74 13.53
C THR A 70 0.38 12.78 12.00
N MET A 71 -0.52 13.54 11.36
CA MET A 71 -0.55 13.71 9.91
C MET A 71 0.80 14.20 9.39
N CYS A 72 1.33 15.30 9.95
CA CYS A 72 2.61 15.88 9.57
C CYS A 72 3.79 14.92 9.78
N SER A 73 3.79 14.14 10.87
CA SER A 73 4.86 13.15 11.13
C SER A 73 4.91 12.00 10.10
N LEU A 74 3.80 11.78 9.38
CA LEU A 74 3.68 10.77 8.34
C LEU A 74 3.93 11.32 6.94
N MET A 75 4.26 12.61 6.82
CA MET A 75 4.61 13.25 5.55
C MET A 75 6.13 13.23 5.34
N THR A 76 6.56 13.20 4.09
CA THR A 76 7.98 13.37 3.75
C THR A 76 8.47 14.79 4.11
N PRO A 77 9.76 14.97 4.47
CA PRO A 77 10.28 16.28 4.89
C PRO A 77 10.04 17.43 3.88
N ASN A 78 10.13 17.14 2.58
CA ASN A 78 9.83 18.11 1.51
C ASN A 78 8.36 18.56 1.48
N LYS A 79 7.45 17.86 2.18
CA LYS A 79 6.01 18.19 2.24
C LYS A 79 5.57 18.73 3.60
N GLN A 80 6.35 18.47 4.64
CA GLN A 80 6.21 19.16 5.92
C GLN A 80 6.42 20.68 5.73
N GLY A 81 7.28 21.06 4.77
CA GLY A 81 7.51 22.44 4.33
C GLY A 81 8.10 23.35 5.42
N GLY A 82 8.37 24.61 5.10
CA GLY A 82 9.18 25.46 5.99
C GLY A 82 10.59 24.89 6.15
N ASP A 83 10.99 24.61 7.39
CA ASP A 83 12.23 23.93 7.77
C ASP A 83 12.22 22.41 7.50
N GLY A 84 11.10 21.87 7.01
CA GLY A 84 10.91 20.45 6.77
C GLY A 84 10.63 19.64 8.04
N GLY A 85 10.28 20.32 9.13
CA GLY A 85 9.93 19.72 10.42
C GLY A 85 8.43 19.63 10.68
N VAL A 86 8.08 18.78 11.65
CA VAL A 86 6.69 18.54 12.07
C VAL A 86 6.04 19.81 12.61
N ASP A 87 6.78 20.65 13.34
CA ASP A 87 6.22 21.88 13.93
C ASP A 87 5.89 22.93 12.85
N GLY A 88 6.77 23.13 11.85
CA GLY A 88 6.49 24.02 10.71
C GLY A 88 5.34 23.52 9.82
N CYS A 89 5.18 22.20 9.71
CA CYS A 89 4.00 21.60 9.10
C CYS A 89 2.73 21.88 9.92
N ALA A 90 2.79 21.68 11.24
CA ALA A 90 1.64 21.87 12.11
C ALA A 90 1.15 23.33 12.13
N GLU A 91 2.06 24.29 12.08
CA GLU A 91 1.73 25.71 11.97
C GLU A 91 0.96 26.01 10.67
N ARG A 92 1.36 25.42 9.54
CA ARG A 92 0.65 25.58 8.25
C ARG A 92 -0.79 25.08 8.31
N PHE A 93 -1.03 24.01 9.06
CA PHE A 93 -2.34 23.38 9.22
C PHE A 93 -3.07 23.82 10.50
N ALA A 94 -2.61 24.89 11.17
CA ALA A 94 -3.24 25.38 12.40
C ALA A 94 -4.73 25.72 12.22
N TYR A 95 -5.16 26.07 11.00
CA TYR A 95 -6.57 26.34 10.69
C TYR A 95 -7.49 25.13 10.93
N LEU A 96 -6.97 23.90 10.85
CA LEU A 96 -7.75 22.67 11.11
C LEU A 96 -8.08 22.51 12.61
N ALA A 97 -7.34 23.17 13.51
CA ALA A 97 -7.58 23.07 14.95
C ALA A 97 -8.93 23.68 15.37
N ASP A 98 -9.42 24.66 14.60
CA ASP A 98 -10.71 25.31 14.82
C ASP A 98 -11.87 24.58 14.13
N GLU A 99 -11.55 23.65 13.21
CA GLU A 99 -12.55 22.85 12.51
C GLU A 99 -12.92 21.60 13.30
N LYS A 100 -14.23 21.32 13.39
CA LYS A 100 -14.71 20.11 14.04
C LYS A 100 -14.54 18.91 13.09
N PRO A 101 -13.87 17.82 13.51
CA PRO A 101 -13.78 16.60 12.72
C PRO A 101 -15.17 16.08 12.34
N GLU A 102 -15.32 15.59 11.11
CA GLU A 102 -16.55 14.95 10.66
C GLU A 102 -16.79 13.67 11.51
N PRO A 103 -17.92 13.56 12.25
CA PRO A 103 -18.19 12.38 13.06
C PRO A 103 -18.56 11.18 12.17
N GLY A 104 -18.17 9.98 12.59
CA GLY A 104 -18.59 8.74 11.93
C GLY A 104 -17.88 8.45 10.60
N VAL A 105 -16.75 9.12 10.32
CA VAL A 105 -15.91 8.80 9.17
C VAL A 105 -15.03 7.59 9.47
N THR A 106 -15.01 6.64 8.54
CA THR A 106 -14.10 5.50 8.54
C THR A 106 -13.14 5.59 7.36
N VAL A 107 -11.90 5.12 7.56
CA VAL A 107 -10.84 5.15 6.55
C VAL A 107 -10.41 3.72 6.23
N SER A 108 -10.47 3.34 4.95
CA SER A 108 -9.91 2.10 4.40
C SER A 108 -8.80 2.41 3.40
N VAL A 109 -7.88 1.46 3.22
CA VAL A 109 -6.86 1.49 2.16
C VAL A 109 -7.17 0.35 1.21
N GLU A 110 -7.42 0.68 -0.05
CA GLU A 110 -7.99 -0.23 -1.03
C GLU A 110 -7.07 -0.46 -2.24
N GLY A 111 -7.21 -1.64 -2.85
CA GLY A 111 -6.51 -1.99 -4.08
C GLY A 111 -5.07 -2.49 -3.91
N LEU A 112 -4.47 -2.77 -5.05
CA LEU A 112 -3.05 -3.12 -5.16
C LEU A 112 -2.22 -1.83 -5.27
N PRO A 113 -1.01 -1.80 -4.68
CA PRO A 113 -0.09 -0.70 -4.89
C PRO A 113 0.26 -0.52 -6.37
N VAL A 114 0.38 0.72 -6.82
CA VAL A 114 0.68 1.05 -8.22
C VAL A 114 1.98 1.83 -8.30
N ASP A 115 2.92 1.45 -9.15
CA ASP A 115 4.11 2.26 -9.38
C ASP A 115 3.74 3.63 -9.98
N VAL A 116 4.30 4.70 -9.41
CA VAL A 116 4.07 6.08 -9.88
C VAL A 116 5.40 6.73 -10.24
N ALA A 117 5.49 7.23 -11.46
CA ALA A 117 6.65 7.95 -11.96
C ALA A 117 6.82 9.31 -11.23
N PRO A 118 8.05 9.87 -11.16
CA PRO A 118 8.24 11.21 -10.63
C PRO A 118 7.48 12.26 -11.47
N ILE A 119 6.98 13.32 -10.83
CA ILE A 119 6.34 14.46 -11.49
C ILE A 119 6.59 15.74 -10.68
N GLY A 120 7.07 16.79 -11.34
CA GLY A 120 7.44 18.04 -10.65
C GLY A 120 8.39 17.76 -9.48
N ASN A 121 8.00 18.20 -8.29
CA ASN A 121 8.77 18.02 -7.04
C ASN A 121 8.42 16.74 -6.27
N HIS A 122 7.68 15.81 -6.88
CA HIS A 122 7.32 14.53 -6.30
C HIS A 122 8.24 13.43 -6.84
N PRO A 123 9.02 12.73 -6.00
CA PRO A 123 9.90 11.65 -6.44
C PRO A 123 9.09 10.44 -6.92
N LYS A 124 9.78 9.48 -7.53
CA LYS A 124 9.18 8.16 -7.82
C LYS A 124 8.65 7.56 -6.51
N GLY A 125 7.48 6.95 -6.54
CA GLY A 125 6.88 6.31 -5.37
C GLY A 125 5.85 5.26 -5.74
N THR A 126 5.09 4.86 -4.72
CA THR A 126 4.02 3.86 -4.83
C THR A 126 2.69 4.50 -4.51
N GLY A 127 1.74 4.43 -5.44
CA GLY A 127 0.38 4.94 -5.29
C GLY A 127 -0.52 3.99 -4.51
N LEU A 128 -1.28 4.52 -3.56
CA LEU A 128 -2.36 3.83 -2.85
C LEU A 128 -3.65 4.64 -2.91
N MET A 129 -4.80 3.97 -2.87
CA MET A 129 -6.10 4.61 -2.67
C MET A 129 -6.48 4.54 -1.19
N ILE A 130 -6.89 5.68 -0.64
CA ILE A 130 -7.62 5.74 0.63
C ILE A 130 -9.08 6.07 0.33
N THR A 131 -9.98 5.40 1.05
CA THR A 131 -11.42 5.63 0.94
C THR A 131 -11.94 6.07 2.30
N GLU A 132 -12.50 7.27 2.34
CA GLU A 132 -13.17 7.85 3.50
C GLU A 132 -14.67 7.62 3.32
N THR A 133 -15.30 6.93 4.27
CA THR A 133 -16.73 6.67 4.26
C THR A 133 -17.38 7.34 5.46
N THR A 134 -18.25 8.31 5.20
CA THR A 134 -19.04 9.01 6.23
C THR A 134 -20.43 8.38 6.29
N ALA A 135 -20.86 7.96 7.48
CA ALA A 135 -22.21 7.48 7.73
C ALA A 135 -22.96 8.51 8.61
N ASP A 136 -23.97 9.17 8.03
CA ASP A 136 -24.86 10.10 8.73
C ASP A 136 -26.31 9.58 8.68
N GLY A 137 -26.66 8.76 9.67
CA GLY A 137 -27.95 8.09 9.74
C GLY A 137 -28.19 7.17 8.54
N ALA A 138 -29.12 7.54 7.66
CA ALA A 138 -29.47 6.75 6.48
C ALA A 138 -28.64 7.08 5.23
N ARG A 139 -27.73 8.06 5.30
CA ARG A 139 -26.91 8.46 4.16
C ARG A 139 -25.46 8.00 4.36
N THR A 140 -24.90 7.47 3.28
CA THR A 140 -23.47 7.17 3.19
C THR A 140 -22.88 8.01 2.07
N SER A 141 -21.81 8.75 2.38
CA SER A 141 -20.98 9.43 1.38
C SER A 141 -19.59 8.81 1.38
N VAL A 142 -18.95 8.85 0.21
CA VAL A 142 -17.62 8.29 0.00
C VAL A 142 -16.74 9.36 -0.63
N ARG A 143 -15.60 9.64 -0.01
CA ARG A 143 -14.50 10.42 -0.60
C ARG A 143 -13.32 9.49 -0.85
N ARG A 144 -12.57 9.73 -1.92
CA ARG A 144 -11.41 8.93 -2.29
C ARG A 144 -10.19 9.82 -2.46
N GLY A 145 -9.10 9.43 -1.82
CA GLY A 145 -7.79 10.04 -1.95
C GLY A 145 -6.80 9.09 -2.60
N ALA A 146 -5.90 9.61 -3.42
CA ALA A 146 -4.72 8.92 -3.88
C ALA A 146 -3.51 9.44 -3.11
N LEU A 147 -2.74 8.53 -2.52
CA LEU A 147 -1.51 8.83 -1.80
C LEU A 147 -0.29 8.34 -2.59
N ARG A 148 0.74 9.19 -2.73
CA ARG A 148 2.08 8.77 -3.18
C ARG A 148 2.91 8.44 -1.94
N MET A 149 3.18 7.15 -1.76
CA MET A 149 4.02 6.64 -0.69
C MET A 149 5.48 6.58 -1.13
N VAL A 150 6.39 7.02 -0.26
CA VAL A 150 7.83 7.01 -0.49
C VAL A 150 8.52 6.42 0.74
N LYS A 151 9.52 5.57 0.52
CA LYS A 151 10.31 5.00 1.61
C LYS A 151 11.51 5.90 1.90
N VAL A 152 11.55 6.48 3.10
CA VAL A 152 12.61 7.37 3.59
C VAL A 152 13.19 6.76 4.85
N ASP A 153 14.49 6.47 4.86
CA ASP A 153 15.20 5.88 6.00
C ASP A 153 14.53 4.61 6.55
N GLY A 154 13.94 3.80 5.66
CA GLY A 154 13.25 2.56 6.01
C GLY A 154 11.78 2.71 6.41
N ALA A 155 11.27 3.93 6.59
CA ALA A 155 9.87 4.21 6.91
C ALA A 155 9.07 4.63 5.66
N TRP A 156 7.81 4.22 5.59
CA TRP A 156 6.88 4.68 4.56
C TRP A 156 6.23 5.99 4.97
N LEU A 157 6.35 7.01 4.12
CA LEU A 157 5.81 8.35 4.33
C LEU A 157 4.98 8.79 3.11
N VAL A 158 4.07 9.73 3.33
CA VAL A 158 3.23 10.36 2.30
C VAL A 158 3.95 11.56 1.70
N ASP A 159 4.19 11.51 0.40
CA ASP A 159 4.76 12.63 -0.37
C ASP A 159 3.69 13.44 -1.13
N GLN A 160 2.55 12.85 -1.42
CA GLN A 160 1.48 13.52 -2.16
C GLN A 160 0.14 12.95 -1.74
N LYS A 161 -0.85 13.82 -1.53
CA LYS A 161 -2.27 13.49 -1.44
C LYS A 161 -2.99 14.21 -2.58
N MET A 162 -3.78 13.49 -3.37
CA MET A 162 -4.66 14.06 -4.39
C MET A 162 -6.07 13.49 -4.22
N ASN A 163 -7.10 14.30 -4.44
CA ASN A 163 -8.46 13.77 -4.51
C ASN A 163 -8.62 12.96 -5.80
N VAL A 164 -9.23 11.77 -5.70
CA VAL A 164 -9.62 10.97 -6.86
C VAL A 164 -10.98 11.46 -7.32
N ARG A 165 -11.04 11.98 -8.54
CA ARG A 165 -12.28 12.47 -9.16
C ARG A 165 -12.99 11.34 -9.89
N ASP A 166 -14.25 11.58 -10.24
CA ASP A 166 -15.04 10.60 -10.99
C ASP A 166 -14.43 10.29 -12.36
N GLU A 167 -13.76 11.27 -12.99
CA GLU A 167 -13.06 11.05 -14.26
C GLU A 167 -11.84 10.12 -14.09
N ASP A 168 -11.15 10.19 -12.94
CA ASP A 168 -10.05 9.28 -12.64
C ASP A 168 -10.57 7.85 -12.46
N MET A 169 -11.71 7.70 -11.77
CA MET A 169 -12.37 6.41 -11.53
C MET A 169 -12.82 5.74 -12.82
N ALA A 170 -13.29 6.52 -13.80
CA ALA A 170 -13.69 6.02 -15.10
C ALA A 170 -12.49 5.57 -15.96
N ALA A 171 -11.29 6.04 -15.64
CA ALA A 171 -10.07 5.67 -16.33
C ALA A 171 -9.38 4.47 -15.64
N GLY A 172 -8.78 3.56 -16.41
CA GLY A 172 -8.30 2.25 -15.93
C GLY A 172 -7.22 2.26 -14.83
N SER A 173 -6.76 3.42 -14.35
CA SER A 173 -5.84 3.54 -13.21
C SER A 173 -6.11 4.82 -12.40
N PRO A 174 -7.15 4.84 -11.54
CA PRO A 174 -7.59 6.06 -10.86
C PRO A 174 -6.52 6.71 -9.99
N VAL A 175 -5.79 5.89 -9.22
CA VAL A 175 -4.70 6.34 -8.35
C VAL A 175 -3.57 6.99 -9.15
N ARG A 176 -3.11 6.34 -10.22
CA ARG A 176 -2.03 6.87 -11.04
C ARG A 176 -2.48 8.16 -11.72
N ASN A 177 -3.69 8.20 -12.27
CA ASN A 177 -4.21 9.38 -12.94
C ASN A 177 -4.28 10.57 -11.98
N ALA A 178 -4.87 10.40 -10.81
CA ALA A 178 -4.97 11.46 -9.80
C ALA A 178 -3.59 12.01 -9.38
N LEU A 179 -2.60 11.14 -9.15
CA LEU A 179 -1.25 11.51 -8.70
C LEU A 179 -0.37 12.12 -9.80
N MET A 180 -0.70 11.90 -11.07
CA MET A 180 0.04 12.42 -12.21
C MET A 180 -0.58 13.69 -12.81
N ARG A 181 -1.65 14.21 -12.20
CA ARG A 181 -2.17 15.54 -12.56
C ARG A 181 -1.30 16.65 -11.96
N PRO A 182 -1.24 17.83 -12.60
CA PRO A 182 -0.75 19.03 -11.95
C PRO A 182 -1.50 19.27 -10.63
N SER A 183 -0.77 19.66 -9.59
CA SER A 183 -1.38 20.18 -8.37
C SER A 183 -2.11 21.48 -8.71
N GLU A 184 -3.36 21.60 -8.28
CA GLU A 184 -4.16 22.82 -8.42
C GLU A 184 -3.72 23.91 -7.43
#